data_AF-A0A1F7ZQ77-F1
#
_entry.id   AF-A0A1F7ZQ77-F1
#
_cell.length_a   1.000
_cell.length_b   1.000
_cell.length_c   1.000
_cell.angle_alpha   90.00
_cell.angle_beta   90.00
_cell.angle_gamma   90.00
#
_symmetry.space_group_name_H-M   'P 1'
#
loop_
_entity.id
_entity.type
_entity.pdbx_description
1 polymer ?
#
loop_
_entity_poly.entity_id
_entity_poly.type
_entity_poly.pdbx_seq_one_letter_code
_entity_poly.pdbx_strand_id
1 'polypeptide(L)'
;MTTDTEIGHESARVEAPGSFSVSVEFTFSPPRGGLEILFSNERKHGVTLPARLSDGGRPRISFLLEHLVENVMKDERKELFILEGNVRPGILVLINDADWELEGEENYELQPGDNIVFVSTLHGG
;
A
#
# COMPACT_ATOMS: atom_id res chain seq x y z
N MET A 1 -61.53 -4.12 5.20
CA MET A 1 -60.21 -4.45 5.79
C MET A 1 -59.48 -5.27 4.74
N THR A 2 -58.75 -4.60 3.85
CA THR A 2 -57.90 -5.26 2.87
C THR A 2 -56.62 -4.45 2.81
N THR A 3 -55.52 -5.17 2.99
CA THR A 3 -54.22 -4.72 3.45
C THR A 3 -53.45 -3.92 2.41
N ASP A 4 -52.87 -2.83 2.90
CA ASP A 4 -51.76 -2.08 2.34
C ASP A 4 -50.60 -3.03 1.96
N THR A 5 -50.08 -2.88 0.75
CA THR A 5 -48.87 -3.57 0.28
C THR A 5 -47.82 -2.50 0.00
N GLU A 6 -47.14 -2.06 1.05
CA GLU A 6 -45.85 -1.38 0.97
C GLU A 6 -44.81 -2.33 0.36
N ILE A 7 -44.47 -2.10 -0.90
CA ILE A 7 -43.28 -2.70 -1.53
C ILE A 7 -42.10 -1.86 -1.04
N GLY A 8 -41.48 -2.32 0.05
CA GLY A 8 -40.26 -1.75 0.58
C GLY A 8 -39.16 -1.77 -0.47
N HIS A 9 -38.52 -0.61 -0.65
CA HIS A 9 -37.26 -0.46 -1.35
C HIS A 9 -36.27 -1.54 -0.90
N GLU A 10 -35.88 -2.40 -1.84
CA GLU A 10 -34.71 -3.25 -1.72
C GLU A 10 -33.49 -2.31 -1.74
N SER A 11 -33.12 -1.82 -0.56
CA SER A 11 -31.84 -1.16 -0.34
C SER A 11 -30.77 -2.15 -0.75
N ALA A 12 -30.17 -1.91 -1.92
CA ALA A 12 -28.91 -2.49 -2.29
C ALA A 12 -27.98 -2.36 -1.09
N ARG A 13 -27.75 -3.48 -0.39
CA ARG A 13 -26.65 -3.59 0.54
C ARG A 13 -25.44 -3.32 -0.33
N VAL A 14 -24.86 -2.13 -0.20
CA VAL A 14 -23.50 -1.87 -0.62
C VAL A 14 -22.69 -2.83 0.25
N GLU A 15 -22.48 -4.05 -0.26
CA GLU A 15 -21.48 -4.95 0.30
C GLU A 15 -20.23 -4.09 0.38
N ALA A 16 -19.73 -3.87 1.60
CA ALA A 16 -18.49 -3.15 1.80
C ALA A 16 -17.49 -3.72 0.79
N PRO A 17 -16.84 -2.88 -0.05
CA PRO A 17 -15.91 -3.39 -1.04
C PRO A 17 -14.89 -4.19 -0.26
N GLY A 18 -14.85 -5.51 -0.48
CA GLY A 18 -14.06 -6.41 0.36
C GLY A 18 -12.67 -5.82 0.51
N SER A 19 -12.17 -5.65 1.72
CA SER A 19 -10.79 -5.19 1.90
C SER A 19 -9.88 -6.40 1.98
N PHE A 20 -8.62 -6.22 1.62
CA PHE A 20 -7.59 -7.22 1.79
C PHE A 20 -6.38 -6.61 2.48
N SER A 21 -5.61 -7.46 3.13
CA SER A 21 -4.40 -7.04 3.84
C SER A 21 -3.17 -7.45 3.06
N VAL A 22 -2.19 -6.55 3.02
CA VAL A 22 -0.83 -6.79 2.52
C VAL A 22 0.17 -6.56 3.64
N SER A 23 1.26 -7.30 3.61
CA SER A 23 2.41 -7.06 4.48
C SER A 23 3.36 -6.11 3.78
N VAL A 24 3.75 -5.02 4.44
CA VAL A 24 4.78 -4.11 3.96
C VAL A 24 5.95 -4.16 4.92
N GLU A 25 7.15 -4.43 4.41
CA GLU A 25 8.37 -4.48 5.20
C GLU A 25 9.39 -3.45 4.72
N PHE A 26 10.06 -2.77 5.65
CA PHE A 26 11.15 -1.84 5.36
C PHE A 26 12.47 -2.41 5.92
N THR A 27 13.45 -2.62 5.04
CA THR A 27 14.74 -3.23 5.37
C THR A 27 15.93 -2.37 4.91
N PHE A 28 17.05 -2.46 5.64
CA PHE A 28 18.21 -1.57 5.44
C PHE A 28 19.54 -2.30 5.58
N SER A 29 20.51 -1.86 4.79
CA SER A 29 21.92 -2.19 4.99
C SER A 29 22.59 -1.12 5.87
N PRO A 30 23.21 -1.47 7.01
CA PRO A 30 23.83 -0.51 7.94
C PRO A 30 25.06 0.17 7.30
N PRO A 31 25.33 1.47 7.59
CA PRO A 31 25.41 1.98 8.97
C PRO A 31 24.68 3.30 9.29
N ARG A 32 23.81 3.86 8.42
CA ARG A 32 23.40 5.30 8.50
C ARG A 32 21.94 5.60 8.89
N GLY A 33 21.21 4.65 9.47
CA GLY A 33 19.80 4.84 9.85
C GLY A 33 18.86 4.55 8.69
N GLY A 34 17.78 3.83 8.96
CA GLY A 34 16.91 3.29 7.94
C GLY A 34 15.58 4.02 7.80
N LEU A 35 14.82 3.64 6.77
CA LEU A 35 13.46 4.10 6.53
C LEU A 35 12.50 3.73 7.67
N GLU A 36 12.82 2.77 8.56
CA GLU A 36 11.88 2.40 9.63
C GLU A 36 11.59 3.57 10.56
N ILE A 37 12.53 4.51 10.70
CA ILE A 37 12.34 5.74 11.47
C ILE A 37 11.14 6.54 10.95
N LEU A 38 10.92 6.55 9.63
CA LEU A 38 9.79 7.22 8.99
C LEU A 38 8.44 6.56 9.32
N PHE A 39 8.48 5.28 9.67
CA PHE A 39 7.33 4.44 9.96
C PHE A 39 7.30 3.99 11.43
N SER A 40 7.65 4.88 12.36
CA SER A 40 7.59 4.61 13.82
C SER A 40 8.57 3.56 14.37
N ASN A 41 9.70 3.35 13.70
CA ASN A 41 10.69 2.28 13.98
C ASN A 41 10.12 0.87 13.89
N GLU A 42 8.99 0.68 13.21
CA GLU A 42 8.43 -0.63 12.93
C GLU A 42 8.92 -1.09 11.55
N ARG A 43 9.40 -2.33 11.48
CA ARG A 43 9.90 -2.91 10.22
C ARG A 43 8.77 -3.43 9.35
N LYS A 44 7.72 -3.98 9.94
CA LYS A 44 6.64 -4.66 9.24
C LYS A 44 5.30 -4.02 9.58
N HIS A 45 4.57 -3.60 8.56
CA HIS A 45 3.25 -3.01 8.69
C HIS A 45 2.22 -3.87 7.97
N GLY A 46 1.11 -4.15 8.65
CA GLY A 46 -0.08 -4.73 8.02
C GLY A 46 -0.92 -3.61 7.44
N VAL A 47 -0.92 -3.44 6.12
CA VAL A 47 -1.71 -2.42 5.43
C VAL A 47 -2.98 -3.05 4.91
N THR A 48 -4.13 -2.45 5.22
CA THR A 48 -5.43 -2.91 4.72
C THR A 48 -5.90 -2.00 3.60
N LEU A 49 -6.03 -2.57 2.40
CA LEU A 49 -6.42 -1.86 1.18
C LEU A 49 -7.82 -2.32 0.75
N PRO A 50 -8.61 -1.45 0.10
CA PRO A 50 -9.86 -1.85 -0.51
C PRO A 50 -9.61 -2.74 -1.74
N ALA A 51 -10.37 -3.83 -1.93
CA ALA A 51 -10.23 -4.67 -3.15
C ALA A 51 -10.68 -3.96 -4.43
N ARG A 52 -11.47 -2.89 -4.29
CA ARG A 52 -11.87 -2.03 -5.40
C ARG A 52 -11.69 -0.57 -5.01
N LEU A 53 -10.96 0.14 -5.85
CA LEU A 53 -10.85 1.59 -5.79
C LEU A 53 -12.17 2.24 -6.26
N SER A 54 -12.30 3.54 -6.02
CA SER A 54 -13.49 4.33 -6.38
C SER A 54 -13.79 4.34 -7.88
N ASP A 55 -12.79 4.06 -8.72
CA ASP A 55 -12.89 3.94 -10.17
C ASP A 55 -13.27 2.52 -10.65
N GLY A 56 -13.43 1.57 -9.72
CA GLY A 56 -13.71 0.15 -10.00
C GLY A 56 -12.46 -0.69 -10.31
N GLY A 57 -11.28 -0.06 -10.35
CA GLY A 57 -9.98 -0.71 -10.52
C GLY A 57 -9.49 -1.41 -9.25
N ARG A 58 -8.45 -2.24 -9.40
CA ARG A 58 -7.75 -2.86 -8.28
C ARG A 58 -6.63 -1.92 -7.79
N PRO A 59 -6.34 -1.89 -6.48
CA PRO A 59 -5.21 -1.12 -5.97
C PRO A 59 -3.90 -1.67 -6.53
N ARG A 60 -3.07 -0.76 -7.03
CA ARG A 60 -1.74 -1.06 -7.55
C ARG A 60 -0.66 -0.65 -6.57
N ILE A 61 0.59 -0.97 -6.88
CA ILE A 61 1.75 -0.49 -6.11
C ILE A 61 1.74 1.04 -5.99
N SER A 62 1.42 1.79 -7.06
CA SER A 62 1.30 3.25 -7.00
C SER A 62 0.31 3.72 -5.91
N PHE A 63 -0.86 3.09 -5.81
CA PHE A 63 -1.84 3.38 -4.76
C PHE A 63 -1.31 3.04 -3.36
N LEU A 64 -0.59 1.93 -3.22
CA LEU A 64 0.04 1.57 -1.95
C LEU A 64 1.09 2.58 -1.53
N LEU A 65 1.90 3.11 -2.45
CA LEU A 65 2.90 4.13 -2.15
C LEU A 65 2.27 5.41 -1.60
N GLU A 66 1.22 5.90 -2.25
CA GLU A 66 0.44 7.05 -1.77
C GLU A 66 -0.17 6.75 -0.39
N HIS A 67 -0.77 5.58 -0.24
CA HIS A 67 -1.38 5.16 1.03
C HIS A 67 -0.35 5.07 2.16
N LEU A 68 0.85 4.56 1.90
CA LEU A 68 1.94 4.47 2.87
C LEU A 68 2.38 5.85 3.34
N VAL A 69 2.56 6.80 2.43
CA VAL A 69 2.96 8.18 2.78
C VAL A 69 1.86 8.91 3.55
N GLU A 70 0.60 8.72 3.20
CA GLU A 70 -0.50 9.44 3.85
C GLU A 70 -0.94 8.84 5.19
N ASN A 71 -0.92 7.50 5.32
CA ASN A 71 -1.54 6.81 6.46
C ASN A 71 -0.51 6.18 7.41
N VAL A 72 0.57 5.64 6.88
CA VAL A 72 1.54 4.82 7.65
C VAL A 72 2.74 5.66 8.09
N MET A 73 3.26 6.51 7.20
CA MET A 73 4.38 7.40 7.48
C MET A 73 3.99 8.41 8.57
N LYS A 74 4.84 8.55 9.58
CA LYS A 74 4.66 9.50 10.70
C LYS A 74 5.64 10.66 10.68
N ASP A 75 6.65 10.58 9.83
CA ASP A 75 7.65 11.64 9.63
C ASP A 75 7.24 12.53 8.44
N GLU A 76 7.61 13.80 8.47
CA GLU A 76 7.31 14.75 7.40
C GLU A 76 8.26 14.62 6.20
N ARG A 77 9.39 13.91 6.36
CA ARG A 77 10.46 13.74 5.36
C ARG A 77 10.13 12.71 4.28
N LYS A 78 8.99 12.88 3.61
CA LYS A 78 8.51 12.00 2.53
C LYS A 78 9.51 11.86 1.39
N GLU A 79 10.36 12.86 1.17
CA GLU A 79 11.43 12.89 0.16
C GLU A 79 12.50 11.80 0.35
N LEU A 80 12.60 11.21 1.54
CA LEU A 80 13.49 10.08 1.81
C LEU A 80 12.93 8.76 1.25
N PHE A 81 11.63 8.69 1.02
CA PHE A 81 10.93 7.50 0.53
C PHE A 81 10.40 7.68 -0.91
N ILE A 82 9.73 8.79 -1.20
CA ILE A 82 9.16 9.13 -2.51
C ILE A 82 9.81 10.39 -3.06
N LEU A 83 10.23 10.34 -4.33
CA LEU A 83 10.74 11.47 -5.09
C LEU A 83 9.97 11.59 -6.41
N GLU A 84 9.48 12.79 -6.73
CA GLU A 84 8.74 13.07 -7.99
C GLU A 84 7.52 12.15 -8.24
N GLY A 85 6.90 11.64 -7.17
CA GLY A 85 5.72 10.76 -7.25
C GLY A 85 6.02 9.28 -7.37
N ASN A 86 7.31 8.89 -7.37
CA ASN A 86 7.75 7.50 -7.41
C ASN A 86 8.72 7.17 -6.28
N VAL A 87 8.99 5.87 -6.10
CA VAL A 87 9.98 5.40 -5.12
C VAL A 87 11.34 6.06 -5.40
N ARG A 88 11.97 6.61 -4.36
CA ARG A 88 13.26 7.30 -4.48
C ARG A 88 14.32 6.35 -5.07
N PRO A 89 15.13 6.80 -6.05
CA PRO A 89 16.27 6.03 -6.55
C PRO A 89 17.20 5.59 -5.41
N GLY A 90 17.57 4.30 -5.39
CA GLY A 90 18.32 3.70 -4.28
C GLY A 90 17.43 3.06 -3.20
N ILE A 91 16.14 2.89 -3.48
CA ILE A 91 15.26 1.95 -2.77
C ILE A 91 14.85 0.88 -3.76
N LEU A 92 15.13 -0.38 -3.44
CA LEU A 92 14.65 -1.53 -4.19
C LEU A 92 13.28 -1.94 -3.64
N VAL A 93 12.38 -2.36 -4.52
CA VAL A 93 11.07 -2.88 -4.13
C VAL A 93 11.01 -4.34 -4.54
N LEU A 94 10.67 -5.21 -3.59
CA LEU A 94 10.43 -6.63 -3.83
C LEU A 94 8.97 -6.93 -3.60
N ILE A 95 8.36 -7.68 -4.50
CA ILE A 95 6.99 -8.18 -4.41
C ILE A 95 7.10 -9.69 -4.24
N ASN A 96 6.70 -10.22 -3.09
CA ASN A 96 6.81 -11.65 -2.76
C ASN A 96 8.23 -12.21 -3.00
N ASP A 97 9.25 -11.47 -2.56
CA ASP A 97 10.69 -11.77 -2.75
C ASP A 97 11.18 -11.74 -4.22
N ALA A 98 10.34 -11.31 -5.17
CA ALA A 98 10.70 -11.06 -6.56
C ALA A 98 10.96 -9.58 -6.82
N ASP A 99 11.85 -9.26 -7.77
CA ASP A 99 12.11 -7.88 -8.18
C ASP A 99 10.88 -7.28 -8.87
N TRP A 100 10.39 -6.15 -8.37
CA TRP A 100 9.19 -5.49 -8.90
C TRP A 100 9.32 -5.10 -10.38
N GLU A 101 10.54 -4.88 -10.87
CA GLU A 101 10.82 -4.55 -12.28
C GLU A 101 10.35 -5.67 -13.22
N LEU A 102 10.31 -6.91 -12.73
CA LEU A 102 9.83 -8.08 -13.47
C LEU A 102 8.31 -8.29 -13.36
N GLU A 103 7.69 -7.75 -12.31
CA GLU A 103 6.27 -7.93 -11.98
C GLU A 103 5.37 -6.79 -12.50
N GLY A 104 5.98 -5.75 -13.08
CA GLY A 104 5.27 -4.60 -13.65
C GLY A 104 5.32 -3.32 -12.81
N GLU A 105 6.25 -3.24 -11.86
CA GLU A 105 6.60 -2.04 -11.08
C GLU A 105 5.37 -1.40 -10.41
N GLU A 106 5.16 -0.10 -10.62
CA GLU A 106 4.02 0.68 -10.17
C GLU A 106 2.65 0.18 -10.65
N ASN A 107 2.62 -0.59 -11.75
CA ASN A 107 1.40 -1.10 -12.36
C ASN A 107 0.95 -2.47 -11.83
N TYR A 108 1.77 -3.13 -11.02
CA TYR A 108 1.42 -4.42 -10.41
C TYR A 108 0.15 -4.28 -9.56
N GLU A 109 -0.83 -5.17 -9.82
CA GLU A 109 -2.08 -5.24 -9.05
C GLU A 109 -1.87 -6.02 -7.77
N LEU A 110 -2.07 -5.35 -6.62
CA LEU A 110 -1.87 -5.96 -5.31
C LEU A 110 -2.89 -7.07 -5.05
N GLN A 111 -2.40 -8.15 -4.46
CA GLN A 111 -3.19 -9.32 -4.11
C GLN A 111 -3.28 -9.52 -2.59
N PRO A 112 -4.35 -10.19 -2.11
CA PRO A 112 -4.46 -10.56 -0.71
C PRO A 112 -3.28 -11.40 -0.24
N GLY A 113 -2.60 -10.95 0.81
CA GLY A 113 -1.46 -11.68 1.39
C GLY A 113 -0.11 -11.37 0.75
N ASP A 114 -0.04 -10.45 -0.22
CA ASP A 114 1.23 -10.02 -0.79
C ASP A 114 2.18 -9.47 0.27
N ASN A 115 3.46 -9.76 0.10
CA ASN A 115 4.55 -9.20 0.89
C ASN A 115 5.37 -8.23 0.05
N ILE A 116 5.31 -6.94 0.38
CA ILE A 116 6.02 -5.88 -0.31
C ILE A 116 7.20 -5.44 0.56
N VAL A 117 8.42 -5.58 0.08
CA VAL A 117 9.63 -5.23 0.82
C VAL A 117 10.34 -4.05 0.16
N PHE A 118 10.57 -2.99 0.93
CA PHE A 118 11.36 -1.84 0.52
C PHE A 118 12.76 -1.94 1.12
N VAL A 119 13.78 -2.00 0.27
CA VAL A 119 15.19 -2.11 0.68
C VAL A 119 15.92 -0.82 0.35
N SER A 120 16.33 -0.03 1.34
CA SER A 120 17.17 1.15 1.06
C SER A 120 18.62 0.73 0.85
N THR A 121 19.14 0.98 -0.35
CA THR A 121 20.52 0.72 -0.74
C THR A 121 21.39 1.98 -0.78
N LEU A 122 20.80 3.19 -0.71
CA LEU A 122 21.51 4.45 -0.94
C LEU A 122 21.10 5.61 -0.01
N HIS A 123 21.69 5.67 1.20
CA HIS A 123 21.71 6.87 2.06
C HIS A 123 23.12 7.14 2.62
N GLY A 124 24.11 7.23 1.73
CA GLY A 124 25.51 7.48 2.05
C GLY A 124 26.17 8.52 1.14
N GLY A 125 25.72 9.77 1.23
CA GLY A 125 26.56 10.95 0.97
C GLY A 125 26.88 11.58 2.32
#